data_AF-A0A6I9MQG1-F1
#
_entry.id   AF-A0A6I9MQG1-F1
#
_cell.length_a   1.000
_cell.length_b   1.000
_cell.length_c   1.000
_cell.angle_alpha   90.00
_cell.angle_beta   90.00
_cell.angle_gamma   90.00
#
_symmetry.space_group_name_H-M   'P 1'
#
loop_
_entity.id
_entity.type
_entity.pdbx_description
1 polymer ?
#
loop_
_entity_poly.entity_id
_entity_poly.type
_entity_poly.pdbx_seq_one_letter_code
_entity_poly.pdbx_strand_id
1 'polypeptide(L)'
;MSANALAIVFAPCILRCPDTIDPLQSVQDISKTTACVELIINEQMGKYRARLKDISSLEFAESKAKSRLTHIRRSMCKGRVQQSSTNTLSPPLSPKVPPVVVDGESDGSGGGGEGGKGEGDEGGEGEEGAEEAAEAGLSDQQQMAMQQEERILTEQIESLQKEKYDAPLVHL
;
A
#
# COMPACT_ATOMS: atom_id res chain seq x y z
N MET A 1 -14.91 20.97 27.52
CA MET A 1 -15.22 21.04 28.97
C MET A 1 -14.72 19.76 29.62
N SER A 2 -14.30 19.79 30.90
CA SER A 2 -13.88 18.60 31.64
C SER A 2 -15.09 17.85 32.24
N ALA A 3 -14.91 16.58 32.59
CA ALA A 3 -15.97 15.77 33.22
C ALA A 3 -16.40 16.38 34.57
N ASN A 4 -15.46 16.73 35.44
CA ASN A 4 -15.71 17.45 36.70
C ASN A 4 -16.55 18.73 36.51
N ALA A 5 -16.20 19.60 35.55
CA ALA A 5 -16.93 20.84 35.33
C ALA A 5 -18.39 20.61 34.92
N LEU A 6 -18.65 19.56 34.13
CA LEU A 6 -20.02 19.13 33.81
C LEU A 6 -20.72 18.53 35.04
N ALA A 7 -20.02 17.70 35.81
CA ALA A 7 -20.57 17.07 37.00
C ALA A 7 -21.03 18.07 38.06
N ILE A 8 -20.24 19.13 38.32
CA ILE A 8 -20.60 20.21 39.27
C ILE A 8 -21.91 20.89 38.87
N VAL A 9 -22.10 21.17 37.58
CA VAL A 9 -23.29 21.87 37.07
C VAL A 9 -24.51 20.95 37.00
N PHE A 10 -24.32 19.69 36.59
CA PHE A 10 -25.44 18.77 36.36
C PHE A 10 -25.86 17.96 37.58
N ALA A 11 -24.96 17.61 38.52
CA ALA A 11 -25.32 16.76 39.66
C ALA A 11 -26.50 17.31 40.50
N PRO A 12 -26.60 18.61 40.83
CA PRO A 12 -27.77 19.17 41.52
C PRO A 12 -29.07 19.10 40.69
N CYS A 13 -28.98 19.00 39.36
CA CYS A 13 -30.13 18.92 38.47
C CYS A 13 -30.66 17.48 38.32
N ILE A 14 -29.78 16.47 38.32
CA ILE A 14 -30.14 15.06 38.09
C ILE A 14 -30.19 14.19 39.35
N LEU A 15 -29.52 14.59 40.43
CA LEU A 15 -29.47 13.90 41.73
C LEU A 15 -29.85 14.87 42.86
N ARG A 16 -31.07 15.43 42.83
CA ARG A 16 -31.56 16.29 43.93
C ARG A 16 -31.61 15.51 45.24
N CYS A 17 -31.16 16.15 46.32
CA CYS A 17 -31.42 15.69 47.68
C CYS A 17 -32.95 15.66 47.93
N PRO A 18 -33.46 14.70 48.73
CA PRO A 18 -34.86 14.70 49.13
C PRO A 18 -35.14 15.84 50.13
N ASP A 19 -36.33 16.44 50.05
CA ASP A 19 -36.74 17.63 50.82
C ASP A 19 -36.78 17.43 52.35
N THR A 20 -36.65 16.19 52.82
CA THR A 20 -36.63 15.81 54.24
C THR A 20 -35.21 15.64 54.81
N ILE A 21 -34.16 15.84 54.01
CA ILE A 21 -32.76 15.65 54.47
C ILE A 21 -32.27 16.88 55.24
N ASP A 22 -31.47 16.64 56.29
CA ASP A 22 -30.86 17.72 57.06
C ASP A 22 -29.87 18.55 56.22
N PRO A 23 -29.88 19.90 56.27
CA PRO A 23 -28.98 20.73 55.48
C PRO A 23 -27.48 20.48 55.69
N LEU A 24 -27.03 20.03 56.86
CA LEU A 24 -25.62 19.70 57.08
C LEU A 24 -25.25 18.38 56.38
N GLN A 25 -26.19 17.43 56.28
CA GLN A 25 -26.02 16.21 55.49
C GLN A 25 -26.04 16.50 53.99
N SER A 26 -26.98 17.33 53.50
CA SER A 26 -27.03 17.66 52.06
C SER A 26 -25.73 18.30 51.57
N VAL A 27 -25.10 19.18 52.36
CA VAL A 27 -23.81 19.79 52.04
C VAL A 27 -22.69 18.75 51.93
N GLN A 28 -22.66 17.71 52.79
CA GLN A 28 -21.68 16.63 52.68
C GLN A 28 -21.89 15.79 51.41
N ASP A 29 -23.15 15.58 51.00
CA ASP A 29 -23.52 14.79 49.84
C ASP A 29 -23.29 15.51 48.49
N ILE A 30 -23.11 16.84 48.45
CA ILE A 30 -22.72 17.58 47.22
C ILE A 30 -21.43 17.00 46.62
N SER A 31 -20.44 16.71 47.46
CA SER A 31 -19.16 16.13 47.02
C SER A 31 -19.34 14.73 46.43
N LYS A 32 -20.17 13.90 47.07
CA LYS A 32 -20.45 12.50 46.68
C LYS A 32 -21.26 12.43 45.39
N THR A 33 -22.29 13.26 45.25
CA THR A 33 -23.14 13.34 44.05
C THR A 33 -22.35 13.88 42.86
N THR A 34 -21.53 14.92 43.04
CA THR A 34 -20.61 15.41 42.00
C THR A 34 -19.63 14.32 41.54
N ALA A 35 -18.96 13.64 42.48
CA ALA A 35 -18.03 12.54 42.16
C ALA A 35 -18.74 11.36 41.44
N CYS A 36 -19.96 11.01 41.86
CA CYS A 36 -20.77 9.98 41.20
C CYS A 36 -21.05 10.32 39.73
N VAL A 37 -21.46 11.57 39.46
CA VAL A 37 -21.73 12.03 38.08
C VAL A 37 -20.44 12.13 37.26
N GLU A 38 -19.33 12.58 37.84
CA GLU A 38 -18.03 12.59 37.16
C GLU A 38 -17.57 11.18 36.77
N LEU A 39 -17.71 10.20 37.66
CA LEU A 39 -17.39 8.80 37.35
C LEU A 39 -18.23 8.26 36.19
N ILE A 40 -19.55 8.54 36.18
CA ILE A 40 -20.45 8.15 35.07
C ILE A 40 -20.00 8.80 33.76
N ILE A 41 -19.68 10.10 33.76
CA ILE A 41 -19.22 10.81 32.56
C ILE A 41 -17.90 10.21 32.06
N ASN A 42 -16.92 10.00 32.94
CA ASN A 42 -15.61 9.45 32.56
C ASN A 42 -15.72 8.04 31.99
N GLU A 43 -16.53 7.17 32.60
CA GLU A 43 -16.79 5.80 32.14
C GLU A 43 -17.44 5.79 30.73
N GLN A 44 -18.45 6.63 30.51
CA GLN A 44 -19.11 6.72 29.21
C GLN A 44 -18.22 7.35 28.13
N MET A 45 -17.39 8.33 28.49
CA MET A 45 -16.35 8.87 27.62
C MET A 45 -15.28 7.84 27.29
N GLY A 46 -14.92 6.96 28.23
CA GLY A 46 -14.01 5.83 28.01
C GLY A 46 -14.55 4.86 26.95
N LYS A 47 -15.80 4.40 27.12
CA LYS A 47 -16.50 3.53 26.15
C LYS A 47 -16.63 4.18 24.77
N TYR A 48 -16.93 5.48 24.71
CA TYR A 48 -17.02 6.21 23.44
C TYR A 48 -15.66 6.32 22.74
N ARG A 49 -14.59 6.64 23.49
CA ARG A 49 -13.21 6.69 22.96
C ARG A 49 -12.71 5.34 22.48
N ALA A 50 -13.07 4.23 23.15
CA ALA A 50 -12.74 2.89 22.70
C ALA A 50 -13.40 2.60 21.35
N ARG A 51 -14.73 2.74 21.26
CA ARG A 51 -15.48 2.52 20.00
C ARG A 51 -15.01 3.41 18.85
N LEU A 52 -14.62 4.66 19.11
CA LEU A 52 -14.03 5.52 18.08
C LEU A 52 -12.69 4.99 17.55
N LYS A 53 -11.83 4.43 18.41
CA LYS A 53 -10.58 3.78 17.96
C LYS A 53 -10.87 2.54 17.12
N ASP A 54 -11.87 1.75 17.50
CA ASP A 54 -12.30 0.57 16.75
C ASP A 54 -12.80 0.96 15.35
N ILE A 55 -13.65 1.99 15.26
CA ILE A 55 -14.11 2.58 13.99
C ILE A 55 -12.92 3.04 13.14
N SER A 56 -12.01 3.86 13.69
CA SER A 56 -10.83 4.34 12.94
C SER A 56 -9.91 3.21 12.46
N SER A 57 -9.81 2.11 13.22
CA SER A 57 -9.08 0.90 12.84
C SER A 57 -9.74 0.19 11.64
N LEU A 58 -11.07 0.06 11.67
CA LEU A 58 -11.85 -0.50 10.56
C LEU A 58 -11.77 0.36 9.30
N GLU A 59 -11.86 1.69 9.42
CA GLU A 59 -11.71 2.64 8.31
C GLU A 59 -10.32 2.54 7.66
N PHE A 60 -9.26 2.37 8.46
CA PHE A 60 -7.91 2.14 7.95
C PHE A 60 -7.78 0.79 7.23
N ALA A 61 -8.34 -0.28 7.80
CA ALA A 61 -8.35 -1.61 7.18
C ALA A 61 -9.11 -1.60 5.84
N GLU A 62 -10.28 -0.95 5.79
CA GLU A 62 -11.07 -0.75 4.58
C GLU A 62 -10.29 0.06 3.52
N SER A 63 -9.65 1.16 3.93
CA SER A 63 -8.82 2.00 3.05
C SER A 63 -7.64 1.22 2.46
N LYS A 64 -6.97 0.40 3.28
CA LYS A 64 -5.88 -0.50 2.84
C LYS A 64 -6.38 -1.56 1.85
N ALA A 65 -7.57 -2.14 2.08
CA ALA A 65 -8.19 -3.08 1.17
C ALA A 65 -8.59 -2.44 -0.17
N LYS A 66 -9.26 -1.26 -0.14
CA LYS A 66 -9.62 -0.47 -1.33
C LYS A 66 -8.40 -0.10 -2.16
N SER A 67 -7.30 0.32 -1.52
CA SER A 67 -6.03 0.64 -2.19
C SER A 67 -5.43 -0.57 -2.91
N ARG A 68 -5.29 -1.72 -2.21
CA ARG A 68 -4.79 -2.98 -2.80
C ARG A 68 -5.65 -3.44 -3.98
N LEU A 69 -6.97 -3.43 -3.83
CA LEU A 69 -7.91 -3.81 -4.88
C LEU A 69 -7.81 -2.90 -6.12
N THR A 70 -7.63 -1.60 -5.90
CA THR A 70 -7.42 -0.63 -6.99
C THR A 70 -6.11 -0.88 -7.74
N HIS A 71 -5.04 -1.24 -7.01
CA HIS A 71 -3.76 -1.62 -7.61
C HIS A 71 -3.89 -2.86 -8.49
N ILE A 72 -4.53 -3.92 -7.99
CA ILE A 72 -4.77 -5.18 -8.72
C ILE A 72 -5.61 -4.94 -9.98
N ARG A 73 -6.73 -4.20 -9.87
CA ARG A 73 -7.57 -3.86 -11.03
C ARG A 73 -6.76 -3.11 -12.11
N ARG A 74 -5.90 -2.18 -11.70
CA ARG A 74 -5.05 -1.40 -12.62
C ARG A 74 -3.97 -2.25 -13.30
N SER A 75 -3.35 -3.21 -12.61
CA SER A 75 -2.34 -4.09 -13.20
C SER A 75 -2.95 -5.10 -14.16
N MET A 76 -4.08 -5.72 -13.80
CA MET A 76 -4.77 -6.71 -14.64
C MET A 76 -5.23 -6.16 -16.00
N CYS A 77 -5.66 -4.89 -16.07
CA CYS A 77 -6.08 -4.26 -17.32
C CYS A 77 -4.93 -4.04 -18.33
N LYS A 78 -3.66 -4.00 -17.89
CA LYS A 78 -2.51 -3.91 -18.82
C LYS A 78 -2.13 -5.25 -19.45
N GLY A 79 -2.33 -6.37 -18.73
CA GLY A 79 -1.87 -7.69 -19.19
C GLY A 79 -2.58 -8.25 -20.43
N ARG A 80 -3.81 -7.82 -20.74
CA ARG A 80 -4.60 -8.39 -21.86
C ARG A 80 -4.41 -7.70 -23.22
N VAL A 81 -3.86 -6.47 -23.26
CA VAL A 81 -3.74 -5.72 -24.52
C VAL A 81 -2.47 -6.11 -25.29
N GLN A 82 -1.45 -6.65 -24.62
CA GLN A 82 -0.15 -6.92 -25.22
C GLN A 82 0.00 -8.35 -25.80
N GLN A 83 -1.02 -9.21 -25.70
CA GLN A 83 -0.99 -10.58 -26.25
C GLN A 83 -1.75 -10.76 -27.57
N SER A 84 -2.42 -9.73 -28.11
CA SER A 84 -3.30 -9.84 -29.28
C SER A 84 -2.70 -9.37 -30.61
N SER A 85 -1.38 -9.19 -30.73
CA SER A 85 -0.80 -8.52 -31.91
C SER A 85 0.58 -9.00 -32.41
N THR A 86 0.86 -10.31 -32.38
CA THR A 86 1.96 -10.92 -33.15
C THR A 86 1.63 -12.33 -33.64
N ASN A 87 0.77 -12.47 -34.65
CA ASN A 87 0.49 -13.78 -35.28
C ASN A 87 0.10 -13.66 -36.77
N THR A 88 1.06 -13.33 -37.64
CA THR A 88 0.92 -13.48 -39.11
C THR A 88 2.24 -13.91 -39.79
N LEU A 89 2.53 -15.21 -39.73
CA LEU A 89 3.01 -16.07 -40.84
C LEU A 89 4.17 -15.62 -41.78
N SER A 90 5.31 -16.31 -41.62
CA SER A 90 6.18 -16.91 -42.67
C SER A 90 7.30 -16.09 -43.39
N PRO A 91 8.48 -16.71 -43.65
CA PRO A 91 9.63 -16.13 -44.39
C PRO A 91 9.64 -16.50 -45.89
N PRO A 92 10.54 -15.90 -46.72
CA PRO A 92 11.68 -16.70 -47.21
C PRO A 92 13.01 -15.94 -47.45
N LEU A 93 14.04 -16.72 -47.80
CA LEU A 93 15.46 -16.38 -48.01
C LEU A 93 15.75 -15.57 -49.29
N SER A 94 16.80 -14.72 -49.28
CA SER A 94 17.82 -14.68 -50.37
C SER A 94 19.08 -13.86 -50.01
N PRO A 95 20.29 -14.21 -50.52
CA PRO A 95 21.56 -13.58 -50.15
C PRO A 95 22.20 -12.71 -51.26
N LYS A 96 22.95 -11.66 -50.90
CA LYS A 96 23.84 -10.95 -51.84
C LYS A 96 25.03 -10.24 -51.15
N VAL A 97 26.24 -10.54 -51.64
CA VAL A 97 27.55 -9.96 -51.26
C VAL A 97 27.97 -8.80 -52.22
N PRO A 98 29.00 -7.98 -51.90
CA PRO A 98 29.08 -6.54 -52.22
C PRO A 98 29.99 -6.17 -53.42
N PRO A 99 30.19 -4.86 -53.67
CA PRO A 99 31.49 -4.26 -54.06
C PRO A 99 31.94 -3.18 -53.04
N VAL A 100 33.20 -3.04 -52.57
CA VAL A 100 34.55 -3.01 -53.20
C VAL A 100 35.01 -1.59 -53.60
N VAL A 101 35.84 -1.02 -52.71
CA VAL A 101 36.93 0.01 -52.80
C VAL A 101 36.77 1.31 -53.60
N VAL A 102 37.21 2.43 -52.99
CA VAL A 102 38.36 3.26 -53.43
C VAL A 102 38.88 4.16 -52.30
N ASP A 103 40.21 4.29 -52.20
CA ASP A 103 40.96 5.21 -51.32
C ASP A 103 40.92 6.69 -51.79
N GLY A 104 41.38 7.65 -50.96
CA GLY A 104 41.63 9.03 -51.42
C GLY A 104 41.73 10.17 -50.37
N GLU A 105 42.79 10.14 -49.56
CA GLU A 105 43.63 11.27 -49.07
C GLU A 105 43.12 12.74 -48.95
N SER A 106 43.35 13.31 -47.74
CA SER A 106 43.90 14.66 -47.38
C SER A 106 43.40 15.98 -48.03
N ASP A 107 42.89 16.92 -47.20
CA ASP A 107 43.61 18.15 -46.75
C ASP A 107 42.71 19.29 -46.20
N GLY A 108 43.10 19.86 -45.04
CA GLY A 108 43.30 21.31 -44.89
C GLY A 108 42.19 22.28 -44.42
N SER A 109 42.33 22.78 -43.17
CA SER A 109 42.00 24.15 -42.68
C SER A 109 40.52 24.57 -42.47
N GLY A 110 40.12 25.33 -41.44
CA GLY A 110 40.84 25.81 -40.23
C GLY A 110 40.10 26.93 -39.44
N GLY A 111 40.37 27.05 -38.13
CA GLY A 111 40.06 28.21 -37.26
C GLY A 111 38.70 28.21 -36.50
N GLY A 112 38.61 28.59 -35.20
CA GLY A 112 39.64 28.87 -34.19
C GLY A 112 39.10 29.48 -32.86
N GLY A 113 39.83 29.27 -31.74
CA GLY A 113 39.69 29.93 -30.41
C GLY A 113 38.42 29.66 -29.58
N GLU A 114 38.36 29.65 -28.23
CA GLU A 114 39.30 29.59 -27.08
C GLU A 114 38.48 29.09 -25.84
N GLY A 115 39.00 28.62 -24.69
CA GLY A 115 40.37 28.33 -24.24
C GLY A 115 40.51 28.45 -22.69
N GLY A 116 40.66 27.36 -21.92
CA GLY A 116 40.67 27.46 -20.43
C GLY A 116 40.82 26.18 -19.57
N LYS A 117 42.05 25.65 -19.49
CA LYS A 117 42.78 25.00 -18.34
C LYS A 117 42.13 23.98 -17.36
N GLY A 118 42.89 22.92 -17.05
CA GLY A 118 42.88 22.12 -15.80
C GLY A 118 42.67 20.62 -16.04
N GLU A 119 43.69 19.82 -16.37
CA GLU A 119 44.72 19.17 -15.50
C GLU A 119 44.27 17.88 -14.79
N GLY A 120 45.00 16.79 -15.06
CA GLY A 120 44.98 15.49 -14.38
C GLY A 120 44.27 14.36 -15.13
N ASP A 121 44.80 13.17 -15.40
CA ASP A 121 46.15 12.55 -15.50
C ASP A 121 45.89 11.07 -15.92
N GLU A 122 46.94 10.32 -16.27
CA GLU A 122 46.98 8.94 -16.82
C GLU A 122 46.18 7.86 -16.03
N GLY A 123 45.75 6.73 -16.60
CA GLY A 123 45.88 6.17 -17.96
C GLY A 123 45.52 4.66 -17.98
N GLY A 124 45.72 3.95 -19.10
CA GLY A 124 45.72 2.47 -19.17
C GLY A 124 44.63 1.85 -20.08
N GLU A 125 45.05 1.10 -21.10
CA GLU A 125 44.23 0.52 -22.16
C GLU A 125 44.05 -1.01 -22.04
N GLY A 126 43.13 -1.58 -22.83
CA GLY A 126 42.99 -3.03 -23.13
C GLY A 126 41.98 -3.79 -22.26
N GLU A 127 41.34 -4.87 -22.75
CA GLU A 127 41.17 -5.40 -24.12
C GLU A 127 40.04 -6.46 -24.10
N GLU A 128 39.31 -6.61 -25.22
CA GLU A 128 38.48 -7.77 -25.64
C GLU A 128 37.36 -8.38 -24.74
N GLY A 129 36.45 -9.12 -25.40
CA GLY A 129 35.22 -9.75 -24.85
C GLY A 129 33.96 -9.04 -25.38
N ALA A 130 33.09 -9.65 -26.20
CA ALA A 130 32.18 -10.75 -25.86
C ALA A 130 31.45 -10.48 -24.52
N GLU A 131 30.11 -10.54 -24.41
CA GLU A 131 29.28 -11.63 -24.93
C GLU A 131 27.90 -11.19 -25.46
N GLU A 132 27.34 -12.04 -26.33
CA GLU A 132 25.91 -12.12 -26.64
C GLU A 132 25.15 -12.78 -25.47
N ALA A 133 23.82 -12.60 -25.40
CA ALA A 133 22.87 -13.41 -24.62
C ALA A 133 22.95 -13.34 -23.07
N ALA A 134 22.08 -12.50 -22.50
CA ALA A 134 21.56 -12.67 -21.13
C ALA A 134 20.06 -12.34 -21.04
N GLU A 135 19.26 -12.89 -21.96
CA GLU A 135 17.80 -13.01 -21.75
C GLU A 135 17.60 -14.09 -20.68
N ALA A 136 17.66 -13.67 -19.42
CA ALA A 136 17.55 -14.56 -18.28
C ALA A 136 16.08 -15.00 -18.11
N GLY A 137 15.64 -15.92 -18.98
CA GLY A 137 14.40 -16.64 -18.82
C GLY A 137 14.29 -17.16 -17.39
N LEU A 138 13.14 -16.92 -16.75
CA LEU A 138 12.88 -17.33 -15.37
C LEU A 138 13.17 -18.83 -15.24
N SER A 139 14.08 -19.21 -14.33
CA SER A 139 14.46 -20.61 -14.16
C SER A 139 13.23 -21.50 -13.97
N ASP A 140 13.23 -22.71 -14.56
CA ASP A 140 12.10 -23.64 -14.47
C ASP A 140 11.64 -23.88 -13.02
N GLN A 141 12.60 -23.89 -12.09
CA GLN A 141 12.38 -23.97 -10.65
C GLN A 141 11.55 -22.79 -10.11
N GLN A 142 11.87 -21.56 -10.52
CA GLN A 142 11.12 -20.36 -10.13
C GLN A 142 9.72 -20.35 -10.76
N GLN A 143 9.58 -20.82 -12.00
CA GLN A 143 8.28 -20.90 -12.67
C GLN A 143 7.38 -21.97 -12.05
N MET A 144 7.93 -23.13 -11.65
CA MET A 144 7.20 -24.13 -10.86
C MET A 144 6.83 -23.64 -9.46
N ALA A 145 7.72 -22.92 -8.77
CA ALA A 145 7.41 -22.31 -7.47
C ALA A 145 6.24 -21.32 -7.56
N MET A 146 6.21 -20.49 -8.60
CA MET A 146 5.12 -19.54 -8.86
C MET A 146 3.79 -20.25 -9.16
N GLN A 147 3.80 -21.34 -9.95
CA GLN A 147 2.60 -22.17 -10.18
C GLN A 147 2.13 -22.90 -8.92
N GLN A 148 3.04 -23.29 -8.02
CA GLN A 148 2.69 -23.90 -6.74
C GLN A 148 2.00 -22.87 -5.82
N GLU A 149 2.51 -21.65 -5.76
CA GLU A 149 1.89 -20.55 -4.99
C GLU A 149 0.48 -20.22 -5.53
N GLU A 150 0.31 -20.16 -6.85
CA GLU A 150 -1.00 -19.93 -7.49
C GLU A 150 -2.04 -20.99 -7.09
N ARG A 151 -1.66 -22.27 -7.05
CA ARG A 151 -2.55 -23.37 -6.62
C ARG A 151 -2.96 -23.23 -5.15
N ILE A 152 -2.00 -23.00 -4.26
CA ILE A 152 -2.26 -22.84 -2.81
C ILE A 152 -3.19 -21.65 -2.56
N LEU A 153 -2.97 -20.52 -3.23
CA LEU A 153 -3.83 -19.35 -3.11
C LEU A 153 -5.25 -19.60 -3.66
N THR A 154 -5.37 -20.36 -4.75
CA THR A 154 -6.67 -20.75 -5.32
C THR A 154 -7.47 -21.63 -4.35
N GLU A 155 -6.85 -22.66 -3.78
CA GLU A 155 -7.48 -23.53 -2.77
C GLU A 155 -7.88 -22.76 -1.51
N GLN A 156 -7.04 -21.82 -1.03
CA GLN A 156 -7.41 -20.96 0.11
C GLN A 156 -8.60 -20.05 -0.20
N ILE A 157 -8.68 -19.50 -1.42
CA ILE A 157 -9.83 -18.67 -1.84
C ILE A 157 -11.10 -19.51 -1.94
N GLU A 158 -11.03 -20.71 -2.51
CA GLU A 158 -12.19 -21.62 -2.60
C GLU A 158 -12.66 -22.06 -1.20
N SER A 159 -11.74 -22.43 -0.31
CA SER A 159 -12.05 -22.80 1.07
C SER A 159 -12.73 -21.67 1.85
N LEU A 160 -12.21 -20.44 1.75
CA LEU A 160 -12.81 -19.26 2.38
C LEU A 160 -14.16 -18.87 1.77
N GLN A 161 -14.36 -19.11 0.47
CA GLN A 161 -15.67 -18.94 -0.16
C GLN A 161 -16.66 -19.99 0.35
N LYS A 162 -16.25 -21.26 0.45
CA LYS A 162 -17.08 -22.34 0.96
C LYS A 162 -17.51 -22.10 2.40
N GLU A 163 -16.59 -21.77 3.30
CA GLU A 163 -16.91 -21.42 4.69
C GLU A 163 -17.90 -20.25 4.77
N LYS A 164 -17.73 -19.23 3.90
CA LYS A 164 -18.62 -18.07 3.85
C LYS A 164 -20.03 -18.38 3.30
N TYR A 165 -20.17 -19.33 2.38
CA TYR A 165 -21.44 -19.65 1.72
C TYR A 165 -22.20 -20.85 2.34
N ASP A 166 -21.54 -21.77 3.05
CA ASP A 166 -22.18 -22.85 3.80
C ASP A 166 -22.67 -22.41 5.21
N ALA A 167 -22.11 -21.33 5.77
CA ALA A 167 -22.47 -20.83 7.10
C ALA A 167 -23.95 -20.45 7.38
N PRO A 168 -24.78 -20.01 6.41
CA PRO A 168 -26.15 -19.54 6.70
C PRO A 168 -27.27 -20.57 6.43
N LEU A 169 -26.98 -21.86 6.18
CA LEU A 169 -28.01 -22.88 5.85
C LEU A 169 -28.35 -23.91 6.94
N VAL A 170 -27.80 -23.79 8.15
CA VAL A 170 -28.12 -24.67 9.30
C VAL A 170 -28.90 -23.99 10.43
N HIS A 171 -29.51 -22.83 10.17
CA HIS A 171 -30.30 -22.08 11.16
C HIS A 171 -31.58 -21.41 10.61
N LEU A 172 -32.26 -22.07 9.66
CA LEU A 172 -33.69 -21.86 9.37
C LEU A 172 -34.46 -23.17 9.60
#